data_AF-A0A6N4QD90-F1
#
_entry.id   AF-A0A6N4QD90-F1
#
_cell.length_a   1.000
_cell.length_b   1.000
_cell.length_c   1.000
_cell.angle_alpha   90.00
_cell.angle_beta   90.00
_cell.angle_gamma   90.00
#
_symmetry.space_group_name_H-M   'P 1'
#
loop_
_entity.id
_entity.type
_entity.pdbx_description
1 polymer ?
#
loop_
_entity_poly.entity_id
_entity_poly.type
_entity_poly.pdbx_seq_one_letter_code
_entity_poly.pdbx_strand_id
1 'polypeptide(L)'
;MKPTKKVLGAEEFFQIKIKLENELIRLEELERESKDHLTNILGYSEKLIQLSESNESPYFLQRSRRLNTELHKFQIKNEYKQKEFDSLFHILDKIKSEDKIEFLDSALKNRITRIANRISDKKQTPTLSKNLNGKMIFICYVLEGVNFLIPKKSYRILRDIPAFKKQLRIKDKSVPLFPGPGFVLMEEGEKKQKNVILMKDSSKKEFGFYFDELKEDWAVSKTSLEGLLEKDSTNGQILGKIKRKGKLYHLVKI
;
A
#
# COMPACT_ATOMS: atom_id res chain seq x y z
N MET A 1 36.94 -11.01 9.05
CA MET A 1 36.40 -10.34 7.84
C MET A 1 34.90 -10.16 8.00
N LYS A 2 34.37 -8.96 7.77
CA LYS A 2 32.93 -8.66 7.86
C LYS A 2 32.24 -9.14 6.57
N PRO A 3 31.14 -9.90 6.61
CA PRO A 3 30.35 -10.12 5.41
C PRO A 3 29.60 -8.83 5.09
N THR A 4 29.90 -8.27 3.92
CA THR A 4 29.23 -7.12 3.31
C THR A 4 27.75 -7.49 3.13
N LYS A 5 26.87 -6.73 3.78
CA LYS A 5 25.42 -6.95 3.79
C LYS A 5 24.84 -6.66 2.41
N LYS A 6 24.09 -7.61 1.84
CA LYS A 6 23.41 -7.47 0.55
C LYS A 6 22.10 -6.69 0.74
N VAL A 7 22.01 -5.48 0.18
CA VAL A 7 20.74 -4.83 -0.13
C VAL A 7 20.25 -5.51 -1.40
N LEU A 8 19.18 -6.31 -1.30
CA LEU A 8 18.67 -7.03 -2.47
C LEU A 8 17.85 -6.03 -3.31
N GLY A 9 18.33 -5.67 -4.50
CA GLY A 9 17.57 -5.02 -5.57
C GLY A 9 17.03 -3.59 -5.36
N ALA A 10 17.00 -3.06 -4.13
CA ALA A 10 16.35 -1.77 -3.86
C ALA A 10 17.00 -0.59 -4.60
N GLU A 11 18.33 -0.54 -4.63
CA GLU A 11 19.06 0.53 -5.32
C GLU A 11 18.78 0.50 -6.83
N GLU A 12 18.78 -0.70 -7.40
CA GLU A 12 18.48 -0.96 -8.80
C GLU A 12 17.02 -0.59 -9.14
N PHE A 13 16.06 -0.96 -8.29
CA PHE A 13 14.64 -0.62 -8.46
C PHE A 13 14.43 0.90 -8.56
N PHE A 14 15.01 1.67 -7.64
CA PHE A 14 14.83 3.13 -7.65
C PHE A 14 15.60 3.82 -8.79
N GLN A 15 16.74 3.26 -9.22
CA GLN A 15 17.42 3.73 -10.43
C GLN A 15 16.58 3.48 -11.69
N ILE A 16 15.92 2.32 -11.80
CA ILE A 16 15.02 2.02 -12.93
C ILE A 16 13.78 2.93 -12.88
N LYS A 17 13.22 3.20 -11.68
CA LYS A 17 12.11 4.15 -11.52
C LYS A 17 12.47 5.54 -12.06
N ILE A 18 13.63 6.07 -11.68
CA ILE A 18 14.10 7.39 -12.13
C ILE A 18 14.28 7.42 -13.66
N LYS A 19 14.82 6.34 -14.25
CA LYS A 19 14.95 6.23 -15.70
C LYS A 19 13.59 6.25 -16.40
N LEU A 20 12.59 5.54 -15.86
CA LEU A 20 11.21 5.56 -16.36
C LEU A 20 10.60 6.97 -16.29
N GLU A 21 10.75 7.65 -15.15
CA GLU A 21 10.29 9.04 -14.96
C GLU A 21 10.89 9.99 -16.00
N ASN A 22 12.19 9.88 -16.25
CA ASN A 22 12.86 10.73 -17.24
C ASN A 22 12.39 10.45 -18.67
N GLU A 23 12.14 9.19 -19.04
CA GLU A 23 11.59 8.87 -20.36
C GLU A 23 10.14 9.36 -20.52
N LEU A 24 9.33 9.35 -19.46
CA LEU A 24 8.00 9.95 -19.49
C LEU A 24 8.04 11.46 -19.69
N ILE A 25 8.95 12.16 -19.01
CA ILE A 25 9.15 13.62 -19.20
C ILE A 25 9.54 13.91 -20.65
N ARG A 26 10.48 13.14 -21.22
CA ARG A 26 10.88 13.31 -22.63
C ARG A 26 9.75 13.03 -23.60
N LEU A 27 8.94 12.01 -23.33
CA LEU A 27 7.76 11.66 -24.13
C LEU A 27 6.66 12.74 -24.05
N GLU A 28 6.53 13.39 -22.90
CA GLU A 28 5.64 14.55 -22.72
C GLU A 28 6.13 15.77 -23.53
N GLU A 29 7.45 15.94 -23.66
CA GLU A 29 8.08 17.09 -24.34
C GLU A 29 8.25 16.93 -25.88
N LEU A 30 8.21 15.71 -26.45
CA LEU A 30 8.57 15.45 -27.86
C LEU A 30 7.52 14.64 -28.64
N GLU A 31 6.96 15.22 -29.71
CA GLU A 31 6.05 14.53 -30.66
C GLU A 31 6.76 13.60 -31.67
N ARG A 32 8.08 13.73 -31.89
CA ARG A 32 8.77 13.04 -33.01
C ARG A 32 9.54 11.75 -32.68
N GLU A 33 9.78 11.43 -31.41
CA GLU A 33 10.53 10.21 -30.98
C GLU A 33 9.72 9.33 -30.01
N SER A 34 8.39 9.40 -30.10
CA SER A 34 7.47 8.82 -29.10
C SER A 34 7.54 7.29 -28.97
N LYS A 35 7.89 6.59 -30.06
CA LYS A 35 7.90 5.11 -30.10
C LYS A 35 9.07 4.49 -29.32
N ASP A 36 10.25 5.11 -29.40
CA ASP A 36 11.45 4.61 -28.72
C ASP A 36 11.36 4.88 -27.21
N HIS A 37 10.88 6.08 -26.83
CA HIS A 37 10.60 6.40 -25.42
C HIS A 37 9.53 5.48 -24.83
N LEU A 38 8.45 5.21 -25.54
CA LEU A 38 7.40 4.30 -25.07
C LEU A 38 7.92 2.86 -24.89
N THR A 39 8.77 2.40 -25.79
CA THR A 39 9.43 1.09 -25.68
C THR A 39 10.32 1.02 -24.44
N ASN A 40 11.09 2.07 -24.16
CA ASN A 40 11.91 2.16 -22.95
C ASN A 40 11.06 2.18 -21.68
N ILE A 41 9.97 2.96 -21.67
CA ILE A 41 9.04 3.07 -20.54
C ILE A 41 8.43 1.71 -20.20
N LEU A 42 7.95 0.97 -21.19
CA LEU A 42 7.40 -0.37 -20.99
C LEU A 42 8.47 -1.34 -20.49
N GLY A 43 9.67 -1.30 -21.09
CA GLY A 43 10.79 -2.13 -20.64
C GLY A 43 11.24 -1.84 -19.20
N TYR A 44 11.19 -0.58 -18.76
CA TYR A 44 11.44 -0.22 -17.36
C TYR A 44 10.31 -0.66 -16.43
N SER A 45 9.06 -0.54 -16.86
CA SER A 45 7.89 -1.01 -16.10
C SER A 45 7.96 -2.52 -15.81
N GLU A 46 8.31 -3.31 -16.82
CA GLU A 46 8.51 -4.77 -16.67
C GLU A 46 9.66 -5.09 -15.71
N LYS A 47 10.78 -4.36 -15.79
CA LYS A 47 11.91 -4.53 -14.87
C LYS A 47 11.52 -4.21 -13.42
N LEU A 48 10.67 -3.21 -13.18
CA LEU A 48 10.17 -2.91 -11.83
C LEU A 48 9.34 -4.07 -11.27
N ILE A 49 8.51 -4.71 -12.10
CA ILE A 49 7.73 -5.90 -11.72
C ILE A 49 8.69 -7.05 -11.38
N GLN A 50 9.63 -7.38 -12.27
CA GLN A 50 10.61 -8.45 -12.06
C GLN A 50 11.44 -8.24 -10.78
N LEU A 51 11.90 -7.02 -10.54
CA LEU A 51 12.62 -6.67 -9.32
C LEU A 51 11.73 -6.81 -8.09
N SER A 52 10.44 -6.48 -8.17
CA SER A 52 9.54 -6.64 -7.03
C SER A 52 9.21 -8.11 -6.73
N GLU A 53 9.05 -8.94 -7.77
CA GLU A 53 8.79 -10.37 -7.64
C GLU A 53 10.00 -11.11 -7.07
N SER A 54 11.17 -10.88 -7.65
CA SER A 54 12.44 -11.51 -7.22
C SER A 54 12.86 -11.15 -5.80
N ASN A 55 12.38 -10.02 -5.28
CA ASN A 55 12.71 -9.54 -3.93
C ASN A 55 11.57 -9.73 -2.92
N GLU A 56 10.50 -10.44 -3.29
CA GLU A 56 9.31 -10.65 -2.45
C GLU A 56 8.84 -9.35 -1.79
N SER A 57 8.63 -8.31 -2.61
CA SER A 57 8.14 -7.00 -2.15
C SER A 57 6.70 -6.72 -2.63
N PRO A 58 5.67 -7.30 -1.97
CA PRO A 58 4.28 -7.18 -2.38
C PRO A 58 3.77 -5.76 -2.60
N TYR A 59 4.19 -4.79 -1.77
CA TYR A 59 3.75 -3.41 -1.92
C TYR A 59 4.33 -2.79 -3.19
N PHE A 60 5.63 -2.94 -3.44
CA PHE A 60 6.24 -2.49 -4.71
C PHE A 60 5.71 -3.24 -5.93
N LEU A 61 5.43 -4.53 -5.79
CA LEU A 61 4.85 -5.36 -6.86
C LEU A 61 3.46 -4.85 -7.26
N GLN A 62 2.58 -4.60 -6.29
CA GLN A 62 1.23 -4.09 -6.56
C GLN A 62 1.28 -2.73 -7.26
N ARG A 63 2.19 -1.84 -6.84
CA ARG A 63 2.36 -0.51 -7.44
C ARG A 63 2.92 -0.58 -8.86
N SER A 64 3.91 -1.44 -9.08
CA SER A 64 4.53 -1.66 -10.39
C SER A 64 3.55 -2.27 -11.38
N ARG A 65 2.73 -3.24 -10.96
CA ARG A 65 1.66 -3.81 -11.80
C ARG A 65 0.60 -2.77 -12.16
N ARG A 66 0.19 -1.94 -11.20
CA ARG A 66 -0.75 -0.84 -11.46
C ARG A 66 -0.19 0.16 -12.48
N LEU A 67 1.08 0.55 -12.32
CA LEU A 67 1.76 1.43 -13.27
C LEU A 67 1.78 0.80 -14.67
N ASN A 68 2.12 -0.48 -14.77
CA ASN A 68 2.16 -1.20 -16.03
C ASN A 68 0.80 -1.23 -16.75
N THR A 69 -0.29 -1.46 -16.01
CA THR A 69 -1.64 -1.42 -16.58
C THR A 69 -1.98 -0.04 -17.15
N GLU A 70 -1.65 1.03 -16.43
CA GLU A 70 -1.91 2.39 -16.92
C GLU A 70 -1.01 2.75 -18.12
N LEU A 71 0.24 2.27 -18.16
CA LEU A 71 1.14 2.43 -19.31
C LEU A 71 0.64 1.71 -20.56
N HIS A 72 0.09 0.50 -20.43
CA HIS A 72 -0.53 -0.19 -21.57
C HIS A 72 -1.79 0.53 -22.06
N LYS A 73 -2.63 1.06 -21.17
CA LYS A 73 -3.78 1.89 -21.57
C LYS A 73 -3.33 3.15 -22.30
N PHE A 74 -2.27 3.78 -21.80
CA PHE A 74 -1.66 4.96 -22.41
C PHE A 74 -1.16 4.66 -23.83
N GLN A 75 -0.44 3.55 -24.02
CA GLN A 75 -0.01 3.07 -25.34
C GLN A 75 -1.17 2.83 -26.30
N ILE A 76 -2.24 2.17 -25.85
CA ILE A 76 -3.40 1.82 -26.69
C ILE A 76 -4.16 3.08 -27.12
N LYS A 77 -4.35 4.04 -26.20
CA LYS A 77 -5.04 5.29 -26.51
C LYS A 77 -4.31 6.12 -27.56
N ASN A 78 -2.96 6.06 -27.58
CA ASN A 78 -2.12 6.82 -28.50
C ASN A 78 -2.44 8.34 -28.51
N GLU A 79 -2.95 8.85 -27.39
CA GLU A 79 -3.31 10.25 -27.17
C GLU A 79 -2.39 10.83 -26.08
N TYR A 80 -1.43 11.67 -26.49
CA TYR A 80 -0.44 12.28 -25.59
C TYR A 80 -0.97 13.57 -24.94
N LYS A 81 -2.11 13.48 -24.23
CA LYS A 81 -2.68 14.62 -23.49
C LYS A 81 -2.10 14.67 -22.07
N GLN A 82 -1.82 15.88 -21.55
CA GLN A 82 -1.29 16.11 -20.20
C GLN A 82 -2.03 15.33 -19.10
N LYS A 83 -3.37 15.26 -19.17
CA LYS A 83 -4.21 14.50 -18.23
C LYS A 83 -3.88 13.00 -18.15
N GLU A 84 -3.40 12.42 -19.24
CA GLU A 84 -3.01 11.01 -19.28
C GLU A 84 -1.64 10.80 -18.60
N PHE A 85 -0.72 11.77 -18.72
CA PHE A 85 0.55 11.79 -17.98
C PHE A 85 0.35 12.03 -16.47
N ASP A 86 -0.59 12.89 -16.07
CA ASP A 86 -0.93 13.16 -14.66
C ASP A 86 -1.22 11.87 -13.88
N SER A 87 -1.94 10.92 -14.50
CA SER A 87 -2.26 9.62 -13.89
C SER A 87 -0.98 8.80 -13.62
N LEU A 88 -0.05 8.79 -14.58
CA LEU A 88 1.21 8.06 -14.49
C LEU A 88 2.13 8.67 -13.42
N PHE A 89 2.32 9.99 -13.45
CA PHE A 89 3.12 10.70 -12.45
C PHE A 89 2.53 10.56 -11.04
N HIS A 90 1.20 10.58 -10.90
CA HIS A 90 0.55 10.36 -9.61
C HIS A 90 0.78 8.94 -9.04
N ILE A 91 0.92 7.92 -9.89
CA ILE A 91 1.27 6.57 -9.46
C ILE A 91 2.75 6.50 -9.05
N LEU A 92 3.63 7.12 -9.83
CA LEU A 92 5.07 7.16 -9.60
C LEU A 92 5.45 7.90 -8.31
N ASP A 93 4.80 9.03 -8.01
CA ASP A 93 5.01 9.80 -6.77
C ASP A 93 4.68 8.98 -5.51
N LYS A 94 3.79 7.99 -5.63
CA LYS A 94 3.46 7.08 -4.53
C LYS A 94 4.48 5.96 -4.32
N ILE A 95 5.46 5.80 -5.21
CA ILE A 95 6.55 4.83 -5.10
C ILE A 95 7.78 5.54 -4.52
N LYS A 96 7.88 5.60 -3.19
CA LYS A 96 8.91 6.38 -2.49
C LYS A 96 10.12 5.54 -2.08
N SER A 97 11.31 6.12 -2.17
CA SER A 97 12.58 5.50 -1.74
C SER A 97 12.66 5.26 -0.24
N GLU A 98 11.84 5.94 0.55
CA GLU A 98 11.71 5.73 1.99
C GLU A 98 11.14 4.34 2.32
N ASP A 99 10.36 3.75 1.41
CA ASP A 99 9.77 2.42 1.58
C ASP A 99 10.75 1.26 1.25
N LYS A 100 12.04 1.54 0.95
CA LYS A 100 13.12 0.57 0.61
C LYS A 100 13.29 -0.61 1.59
N ILE A 101 12.75 -0.50 2.81
CA ILE A 101 12.82 -1.55 3.84
C ILE A 101 12.15 -2.88 3.40
N GLU A 102 11.18 -2.83 2.48
CA GLU A 102 10.50 -4.04 2.01
C GLU A 102 11.45 -4.97 1.23
N PHE A 103 12.49 -4.41 0.60
CA PHE A 103 13.55 -5.13 -0.11
C PHE A 103 14.65 -5.71 0.79
N LEU A 104 14.57 -5.50 2.11
CA LEU A 104 15.54 -6.08 3.03
C LEU A 104 15.24 -7.57 3.29
N ASP A 105 16.30 -8.38 3.42
CA ASP A 105 16.15 -9.77 3.84
C ASP A 105 15.54 -9.86 5.27
N SER A 106 14.93 -10.99 5.57
CA SER A 106 14.27 -11.25 6.86
C SER A 106 15.22 -11.06 8.06
N ALA A 107 16.52 -11.30 7.90
CA ALA A 107 17.52 -11.17 8.96
C ALA A 107 17.84 -9.69 9.28
N LEU A 108 17.95 -8.84 8.26
CA LEU A 108 18.15 -7.40 8.34
C LEU A 108 16.87 -6.71 8.83
N LYS A 109 15.70 -7.12 8.33
CA LYS A 109 14.39 -6.70 8.88
C LYS A 109 14.32 -6.96 10.38
N ASN A 110 14.70 -8.16 10.82
CA ASN A 110 14.72 -8.54 12.24
C ASN A 110 15.78 -7.80 13.07
N ARG A 111 16.94 -7.48 12.47
CA ARG A 111 18.02 -6.75 13.15
C ARG A 111 17.71 -5.27 13.31
N ILE A 112 17.14 -4.62 12.29
CA ILE A 112 16.66 -3.23 12.38
C ILE A 112 15.52 -3.15 13.39
N THR A 113 14.60 -4.10 13.40
CA THR A 113 13.53 -4.17 14.41
C THR A 113 14.11 -4.31 15.83
N ARG A 114 15.13 -5.15 16.04
CA ARG A 114 15.82 -5.26 17.34
C ARG A 114 16.51 -3.96 17.76
N ILE A 115 17.11 -3.22 16.83
CA ILE A 115 17.78 -1.94 17.12
C ILE A 115 16.73 -0.86 17.44
N ALA A 116 15.65 -0.77 16.67
CA ALA A 116 14.53 0.13 16.94
C ALA A 116 13.89 -0.15 18.31
N ASN A 117 13.73 -1.42 18.66
CA ASN A 117 13.26 -1.83 19.99
C ASN A 117 14.25 -1.40 21.08
N ARG A 118 15.57 -1.63 20.92
CA ARG A 118 16.57 -1.19 21.91
C ARG A 118 16.66 0.33 22.10
N ILE A 119 16.41 1.09 21.04
CA ILE A 119 16.32 2.56 21.11
C ILE A 119 15.05 2.97 21.88
N SER A 120 13.96 2.21 21.74
CA SER A 120 12.70 2.40 22.48
C SER A 120 12.79 1.89 23.93
N ASP A 121 13.59 0.85 24.19
CA ASP A 121 13.76 0.21 25.50
C ASP A 121 14.64 1.03 26.46
N LYS A 122 15.37 2.05 25.98
CA LYS A 122 16.02 3.05 26.86
C LYS A 122 15.03 3.94 27.62
N LYS A 123 13.72 3.78 27.40
CA LYS A 123 12.63 4.43 28.15
C LYS A 123 11.60 3.42 28.71
N GLN A 124 12.03 2.31 29.31
CA GLN A 124 11.12 1.45 30.07
C GLN A 124 11.59 1.26 31.51
N THR A 125 10.85 1.87 32.44
CA THR A 125 10.69 1.43 33.83
C THR A 125 9.88 0.13 33.89
N PRO A 126 10.00 -0.67 34.96
CA PRO A 126 9.61 -2.08 34.93
C PRO A 126 8.10 -2.32 35.12
N THR A 127 7.61 -3.31 34.34
CA THR A 127 6.46 -4.23 34.54
C THR A 127 5.32 -3.86 35.49
N LEU A 128 4.07 -3.92 35.00
CA LEU A 128 2.90 -4.39 35.77
C LEU A 128 1.71 -4.79 34.86
N SER A 129 1.17 -5.97 35.19
CA SER A 129 -0.21 -6.48 35.03
C SER A 129 -1.05 -6.17 33.77
N LYS A 130 -1.67 -7.25 33.25
CA LYS A 130 -2.72 -7.23 32.22
C LYS A 130 -3.95 -6.42 32.69
N ASN A 131 -3.92 -5.11 32.47
CA ASN A 131 -5.13 -4.28 32.44
C ASN A 131 -5.33 -3.79 30.99
N LEU A 132 -6.46 -4.17 30.41
CA LEU A 132 -6.89 -3.71 29.07
C LEU A 132 -7.60 -2.34 29.13
N ASN A 133 -7.81 -1.77 30.32
CA ASN A 133 -8.35 -0.42 30.49
C ASN A 133 -7.39 0.61 29.87
N GLY A 134 -7.86 1.30 28.82
CA GLY A 134 -7.11 2.35 28.12
C GLY A 134 -6.37 1.91 26.85
N LYS A 135 -6.47 0.65 26.41
CA LYS A 135 -5.92 0.20 25.12
C LYS A 135 -6.95 0.35 24.00
N MET A 136 -6.53 0.93 22.89
CA MET A 136 -7.31 0.94 21.66
C MET A 136 -7.18 -0.40 20.95
N ILE A 137 -8.31 -0.93 20.50
CA ILE A 137 -8.38 -2.21 19.80
C ILE A 137 -8.64 -1.91 18.32
N PHE A 138 -7.92 -2.61 17.45
CA PHE A 138 -8.00 -2.50 16.00
C PHE A 138 -8.28 -3.86 15.39
N ILE A 139 -9.13 -3.89 14.38
CA ILE A 139 -9.28 -5.05 13.49
C ILE A 139 -8.12 -5.00 12.50
N CYS A 140 -7.40 -6.11 12.40
CA CYS A 140 -6.32 -6.29 11.44
C CYS A 140 -6.86 -7.10 10.26
N TYR A 141 -6.75 -6.56 9.05
CA TYR A 141 -7.17 -7.27 7.84
C TYR A 141 -6.16 -7.10 6.72
N VAL A 142 -6.18 -8.03 5.78
CA VAL A 142 -5.32 -8.03 4.59
C VAL A 142 -6.16 -7.87 3.35
N LEU A 143 -5.68 -7.08 2.41
CA LEU A 143 -6.21 -7.03 1.05
C LEU A 143 -5.06 -6.92 0.07
N GLU A 144 -4.98 -7.82 -0.91
CA GLU A 144 -3.91 -7.88 -1.92
C GLU A 144 -2.51 -7.88 -1.28
N GLY A 145 -2.35 -8.59 -0.17
CA GLY A 145 -1.09 -8.66 0.59
C GLY A 145 -0.79 -7.44 1.48
N VAL A 146 -1.57 -6.36 1.38
CA VAL A 146 -1.40 -5.14 2.20
C VAL A 146 -2.15 -5.27 3.52
N ASN A 147 -1.49 -4.96 4.63
CA ASN A 147 -2.09 -5.01 5.97
C ASN A 147 -2.71 -3.66 6.33
N PHE A 148 -3.93 -3.71 6.84
CA PHE A 148 -4.70 -2.56 7.29
C PHE A 148 -5.13 -2.71 8.74
N LEU A 149 -5.26 -1.58 9.42
CA LEU A 149 -5.80 -1.47 10.77
C LEU A 149 -6.97 -0.50 10.75
N ILE A 150 -8.11 -0.94 11.26
CA ILE A 150 -9.28 -0.08 11.51
C ILE A 150 -9.66 -0.15 12.99
N PRO A 151 -10.02 0.97 13.64
CA PRO A 151 -10.54 0.93 15.00
C PRO A 151 -11.69 -0.07 15.14
N LYS A 152 -11.62 -0.97 16.13
CA LYS A 152 -12.63 -2.00 16.34
C LYS A 152 -13.93 -1.36 16.83
N LYS A 153 -14.98 -1.44 16.01
CA LYS A 153 -16.37 -1.15 16.36
C LYS A 153 -17.25 -2.33 15.98
N SER A 154 -18.56 -2.26 16.27
CA SER A 154 -19.50 -3.27 15.79
C SER A 154 -19.51 -3.30 14.26
N TYR A 155 -19.30 -4.49 13.69
CA TYR A 155 -19.23 -4.69 12.25
C TYR A 155 -20.03 -5.93 11.82
N ARG A 156 -20.32 -6.00 10.52
CA ARG A 156 -20.88 -7.17 9.84
C ARG A 156 -20.00 -7.52 8.66
N ILE A 157 -19.99 -8.78 8.24
CA ILE A 157 -19.24 -9.21 7.06
C ILE A 157 -20.22 -9.47 5.92
N LEU A 158 -19.96 -8.85 4.78
CA LEU A 158 -20.59 -9.19 3.50
C LEU A 158 -19.58 -10.00 2.69
N ARG A 159 -20.06 -11.00 1.96
CA ARG A 159 -19.23 -11.86 1.11
C ARG A 159 -19.56 -11.63 -0.35
N ASP A 160 -18.65 -12.08 -1.21
CA ASP A 160 -18.85 -12.12 -2.66
C ASP A 160 -19.21 -10.75 -3.27
N ILE A 161 -18.50 -9.70 -2.84
CA ILE A 161 -18.65 -8.35 -3.36
C ILE A 161 -17.64 -8.13 -4.50
N PRO A 162 -18.09 -7.65 -5.68
CA PRO A 162 -17.18 -7.43 -6.79
C PRO A 162 -16.17 -6.33 -6.48
N ALA A 163 -14.87 -6.64 -6.61
CA ALA A 163 -13.77 -5.79 -6.14
C ALA A 163 -13.63 -4.43 -6.86
N PHE A 164 -14.29 -4.27 -8.02
CA PHE A 164 -14.32 -3.02 -8.76
C PHE A 164 -15.35 -2.02 -8.22
N LYS A 165 -16.25 -2.42 -7.32
CA LYS A 165 -17.29 -1.52 -6.81
C LYS A 165 -16.67 -0.45 -5.91
N LYS A 166 -17.03 0.81 -6.16
CA LYS A 166 -16.71 1.97 -5.29
C LYS A 166 -17.67 2.10 -4.11
N GLN A 167 -18.90 1.61 -4.26
CA GLN A 167 -19.97 1.77 -3.28
C GLN A 167 -20.99 0.62 -3.36
N LEU A 168 -21.65 0.31 -2.24
CA LEU A 168 -22.80 -0.59 -2.17
C LEU A 168 -24.08 0.21 -1.92
N ARG A 169 -25.19 -0.25 -2.50
CA ARG A 169 -26.53 0.21 -2.09
C ARG A 169 -27.12 -0.79 -1.11
N ILE A 170 -27.40 -0.33 0.11
CA ILE A 170 -28.02 -1.12 1.17
C ILE A 170 -29.21 -0.32 1.71
N LYS A 171 -30.44 -0.83 1.55
CA LYS A 171 -31.68 -0.17 2.01
C LYS A 171 -31.72 1.33 1.63
N ASP A 172 -31.53 1.60 0.33
CA ASP A 172 -31.49 2.93 -0.29
C ASP A 172 -30.36 3.87 0.16
N LYS A 173 -29.42 3.39 1.00
CA LYS A 173 -28.23 4.15 1.39
C LYS A 173 -27.02 3.73 0.56
N SER A 174 -26.25 4.72 0.11
CA SER A 174 -24.95 4.48 -0.54
C SER A 174 -23.86 4.36 0.51
N VAL A 175 -23.21 3.20 0.54
CA VAL A 175 -22.11 2.87 1.45
C VAL A 175 -20.81 2.91 0.65
N PRO A 176 -19.88 3.85 0.92
CA PRO A 176 -18.57 3.87 0.26
C PRO A 176 -17.74 2.65 0.66
N LEU A 177 -16.98 2.13 -0.30
CA LEU A 177 -16.06 1.01 -0.11
C LEU A 177 -14.61 1.48 -0.18
N PHE A 178 -13.79 0.96 0.72
CA PHE A 178 -12.36 1.21 0.78
C PHE A 178 -11.58 -0.11 0.75
N PRO A 179 -10.41 -0.15 0.10
CA PRO A 179 -9.91 0.82 -0.87
C PRO A 179 -10.83 0.95 -2.09
N GLY A 180 -10.72 2.08 -2.80
CA GLY A 180 -11.53 2.34 -3.99
C GLY A 180 -11.13 1.47 -5.21
N PRO A 181 -11.83 1.64 -6.35
CA PRO A 181 -11.52 0.94 -7.59
C PRO A 181 -10.05 1.12 -8.01
N GLY A 182 -9.44 0.06 -8.56
CA GLY A 182 -8.04 0.06 -8.98
C GLY A 182 -7.03 -0.24 -7.86
N PHE A 183 -7.49 -0.62 -6.66
CA PHE A 183 -6.63 -1.23 -5.65
C PHE A 183 -6.47 -2.73 -5.86
N VAL A 184 -7.60 -3.43 -6.05
CA VAL A 184 -7.61 -4.83 -6.49
C VAL A 184 -7.36 -4.84 -7.99
N LEU A 185 -6.22 -5.38 -8.40
CA LEU A 185 -5.85 -5.49 -9.81
C LEU A 185 -6.61 -6.67 -10.42
N MET A 186 -7.30 -6.41 -11.51
CA MET A 186 -8.06 -7.39 -12.27
C MET A 186 -7.46 -7.46 -13.67
N GLU A 187 -7.18 -8.66 -14.15
CA GLU A 187 -6.81 -8.86 -15.55
C GLU A 187 -8.06 -8.77 -16.44
N GLU A 188 -7.86 -8.57 -17.75
CA GLU A 188 -8.96 -8.42 -18.70
C GLU A 188 -9.82 -9.69 -18.73
N GLY A 189 -11.10 -9.56 -18.37
CA GLY A 189 -12.05 -10.69 -18.28
C GLY A 189 -12.13 -11.37 -16.90
N GLU A 190 -11.25 -11.06 -15.95
CA GLU A 190 -11.37 -11.59 -14.59
C GLU A 190 -12.53 -10.97 -13.82
N LYS A 191 -13.20 -11.76 -12.98
CA LYS A 191 -14.16 -11.29 -11.97
C LYS A 191 -13.65 -11.65 -10.59
N LYS A 192 -12.96 -10.71 -9.93
CA LYS A 192 -12.54 -10.87 -8.53
C LYS A 192 -13.65 -10.47 -7.57
N GLN A 193 -14.02 -11.41 -6.72
CA GLN A 193 -14.94 -11.22 -5.61
C GLN A 193 -14.14 -11.12 -4.31
N LYS A 194 -14.56 -10.24 -3.40
CA LYS A 194 -13.89 -9.98 -2.12
C LYS A 194 -14.92 -9.90 -1.00
N ASN A 195 -14.45 -10.11 0.23
CA ASN A 195 -15.28 -9.89 1.41
C ASN A 195 -15.23 -8.42 1.82
N VAL A 196 -16.27 -7.93 2.50
CA VAL A 196 -16.37 -6.54 2.97
C VAL A 196 -16.74 -6.51 4.44
N ILE A 197 -15.93 -5.83 5.25
CA ILE A 197 -16.28 -5.44 6.62
C ILE A 197 -17.17 -4.19 6.52
N LEU A 198 -18.43 -4.31 6.91
CA LEU A 198 -19.37 -3.21 7.00
C LEU A 198 -19.42 -2.67 8.43
N MET A 199 -19.10 -1.40 8.61
CA MET A 199 -18.98 -0.76 9.93
C MET A 199 -19.62 0.63 9.93
N LYS A 200 -20.05 1.09 11.11
CA LYS A 200 -20.55 2.46 11.32
C LYS A 200 -19.53 3.35 11.99
N ASP A 201 -19.43 4.60 11.55
CA ASP A 201 -18.70 5.64 12.25
C ASP A 201 -19.49 6.16 13.48
N SER A 202 -18.90 7.11 14.20
CA SER A 202 -19.58 7.80 15.32
C SER A 202 -20.81 8.58 14.88
N SER A 203 -20.88 8.99 13.61
CA SER A 203 -21.98 9.73 13.00
C SER A 203 -23.09 8.81 12.45
N LYS A 204 -23.01 7.50 12.72
CA LYS A 204 -23.92 6.44 12.21
C LYS A 204 -23.88 6.26 10.67
N LYS A 205 -22.89 6.82 9.98
CA LYS A 205 -22.62 6.60 8.56
C LYS A 205 -21.92 5.25 8.37
N GLU A 206 -22.34 4.50 7.36
CA GLU A 206 -21.79 3.18 7.06
C GLU A 206 -20.59 3.29 6.11
N PHE A 207 -19.58 2.46 6.35
CA PHE A 207 -18.37 2.32 5.54
C PHE A 207 -18.09 0.84 5.33
N GLY A 208 -17.66 0.47 4.13
CA GLY A 208 -17.22 -0.89 3.80
C GLY A 208 -15.72 -0.97 3.58
N PHE A 209 -15.09 -2.03 4.08
CA PHE A 209 -13.66 -2.30 3.91
C PHE A 209 -13.44 -3.66 3.26
N TYR A 210 -12.89 -3.68 2.05
CA TYR A 210 -12.55 -4.92 1.36
C TYR A 210 -11.43 -5.68 2.09
N PHE A 211 -11.54 -7.00 2.14
CA PHE A 211 -10.50 -7.87 2.68
C PHE A 211 -10.49 -9.26 2.03
N ASP A 212 -9.31 -9.86 2.06
CA ASP A 212 -9.04 -11.26 1.76
C ASP A 212 -9.01 -12.09 3.04
N GLU A 213 -8.30 -11.60 4.05
CA GLU A 213 -8.03 -12.31 5.30
C GLU A 213 -8.27 -11.39 6.51
N LEU A 214 -8.93 -11.91 7.55
CA LEU A 214 -8.97 -11.28 8.87
C LEU A 214 -7.88 -11.90 9.74
N LYS A 215 -7.08 -11.06 10.37
CA LYS A 215 -6.03 -11.44 11.32
C LYS A 215 -6.48 -11.17 12.75
N GLU A 216 -5.68 -11.64 13.70
CA GLU A 216 -5.89 -11.33 15.10
C GLU A 216 -5.96 -9.82 15.37
N ASP A 217 -6.91 -9.43 16.22
CA ASP A 217 -7.08 -8.05 16.63
C ASP A 217 -5.84 -7.51 17.33
N TRP A 218 -5.57 -6.23 17.11
CA TRP A 218 -4.47 -5.53 17.74
C TRP A 218 -4.95 -4.69 18.90
N ALA A 219 -4.34 -4.86 20.07
CA ALA A 219 -4.51 -3.96 21.21
C ALA A 219 -3.22 -3.16 21.46
N VAL A 220 -3.33 -1.83 21.46
CA VAL A 220 -2.20 -0.91 21.71
C VAL A 220 -2.67 0.29 22.52
N SER A 221 -1.84 0.80 23.43
CA SER A 221 -2.15 2.03 24.18
C SER A 221 -2.08 3.24 23.25
N LYS A 222 -2.83 4.30 23.59
CA LYS A 222 -2.84 5.55 22.81
C LYS A 222 -1.46 6.19 22.68
N THR A 223 -0.69 6.22 23.77
CA THR A 223 0.67 6.76 23.81
C THR A 223 1.63 5.96 22.91
N SER A 224 1.53 4.63 22.90
CA SER A 224 2.33 3.81 22.00
C SER A 224 1.90 3.94 20.55
N LEU A 225 0.60 4.15 20.28
CA LEU A 225 0.13 4.41 18.93
C LEU A 225 0.72 5.70 18.36
N GLU A 226 0.68 6.79 19.12
CA GLU A 226 1.22 8.09 18.69
C GLU A 226 2.73 8.03 18.41
N GLY A 227 3.49 7.26 19.20
CA GLY A 227 4.92 7.04 18.96
C GLY A 227 5.25 6.11 17.79
N LEU A 228 4.32 5.26 17.35
CA LEU A 228 4.50 4.31 16.26
C LEU A 228 3.91 4.78 14.92
N LEU A 229 3.03 5.79 14.96
CA LEU A 229 2.30 6.26 13.80
C LEU A 229 3.12 7.26 13.02
N GLU A 230 3.60 6.85 11.85
CA GLU A 230 4.14 7.75 10.84
C GLU A 230 2.97 8.39 10.10
N LYS A 231 2.73 9.69 10.32
CA LYS A 231 1.61 10.40 9.71
C LYS A 231 1.73 10.37 8.19
N ASP A 232 0.67 9.96 7.52
CA ASP A 232 0.59 9.95 6.06
C ASP A 232 -0.48 10.96 5.64
N SER A 233 -0.08 12.00 4.91
CA SER A 233 -0.99 13.04 4.39
C SER A 233 -1.43 12.78 2.96
N THR A 234 -0.94 11.72 2.30
CA THR A 234 -1.14 11.51 0.86
C THR A 234 -2.47 10.86 0.50
N ASN A 235 -3.14 10.22 1.46
CA ASN A 235 -4.45 9.58 1.25
C ASN A 235 -5.39 9.99 2.38
N GLY A 236 -6.41 10.79 2.09
CA GLY A 236 -7.32 11.37 3.09
C GLY A 236 -8.09 10.35 3.95
N GLN A 237 -8.04 9.06 3.61
CA GLN A 237 -8.64 7.96 4.35
C GLN A 237 -7.64 7.15 5.18
N ILE A 238 -6.32 7.34 5.01
CA ILE A 238 -5.26 6.73 5.81
C ILE A 238 -4.72 7.79 6.78
N LEU A 239 -4.76 7.50 8.08
CA LEU A 239 -4.24 8.39 9.14
C LEU A 239 -2.72 8.33 9.23
N GLY A 240 -2.14 7.20 8.86
CA GLY A 240 -0.71 6.97 8.90
C GLY A 240 -0.36 5.50 8.78
N LYS A 241 0.92 5.22 8.87
CA LYS A 241 1.49 3.88 8.76
C LYS A 241 2.13 3.49 10.09
N ILE A 242 2.00 2.21 10.45
CA ILE A 242 2.61 1.64 11.66
C ILE A 242 3.48 0.47 11.21
N LYS A 243 4.71 0.46 11.70
CA LYS A 243 5.66 -0.62 11.42
C LYS A 243 5.82 -1.51 12.63
N ARG A 244 5.50 -2.80 12.50
CA ARG A 244 5.65 -3.76 13.61
C ARG A 244 5.95 -5.16 13.09
N LYS A 245 6.91 -5.84 13.72
CA LYS A 245 7.32 -7.21 13.35
C LYS A 245 7.63 -7.35 11.83
N GLY A 246 8.29 -6.33 11.26
CA GLY A 246 8.66 -6.33 9.83
C GLY A 246 7.50 -6.17 8.85
N LYS A 247 6.26 -5.94 9.32
CA LYS A 247 5.10 -5.65 8.47
C LYS A 247 4.67 -4.20 8.61
N LEU A 248 4.24 -3.62 7.49
CA LEU A 248 3.67 -2.28 7.41
C LEU A 248 2.15 -2.38 7.50
N TYR A 249 1.56 -1.63 8.41
CA TYR A 249 0.13 -1.57 8.65
C TYR A 249 -0.37 -0.17 8.35
N HIS A 250 -1.38 -0.06 7.49
CA HIS A 250 -2.01 1.21 7.15
C HIS A 250 -3.18 1.46 8.10
N LEU A 251 -3.08 2.50 8.92
CA LEU A 251 -4.13 2.89 9.85
C LEU A 251 -5.19 3.69 9.09
N VAL A 252 -6.41 3.17 9.03
CA VAL A 252 -7.51 3.76 8.26
C VAL A 252 -8.41 4.60 9.18
N LYS A 253 -8.84 5.75 8.67
CA LYS A 253 -9.81 6.64 9.31
C LYS A 253 -11.23 6.09 9.10
N ILE A 254 -12.01 6.07 10.17
CA ILE A 254 -13.47 5.84 10.15
C ILE A 254 -14.17 7.13 10.52
#